data_AF-A0A644XWN9-F1
#
_entry.id   AF-A0A644XWN9-F1
#
_cell.length_a   1.000
_cell.length_b   1.000
_cell.length_c   1.000
_cell.angle_alpha   90.00
_cell.angle_beta   90.00
_cell.angle_gamma   90.00
#
_symmetry.space_group_name_H-M   'P 1'
#
loop_
_entity.id
_entity.type
_entity.pdbx_description
1 polymer ?
#
loop_
_entity_poly.entity_id
_entity_poly.type
_entity_poly.pdbx_seq_one_letter_code
_entity_poly.pdbx_strand_id
1 'polypeptide(L)' 'MIMNNDTHYIQEVSMRTNIVIDDQLMSEALQVSGYKTKKEAVEEGLKLLIAMRKQAKIREMRGKLSWEGNLDAMRTSL' A
#
# COMPACT_ATOMS: atom_id res chain seq x y z
N MET A 1 -9.00 -19.94 -31.57
CA MET A 1 -9.10 -20.23 -30.13
C MET A 1 -7.68 -20.20 -29.58
N ILE A 2 -7.17 -18.99 -29.30
CA ILE A 2 -5.79 -18.83 -28.83
C ILE A 2 -5.84 -18.89 -27.31
N MET A 3 -5.33 -20.00 -26.77
CA MET A 3 -5.17 -20.23 -25.34
C MET A 3 -3.89 -19.49 -24.92
N ASN A 4 -4.02 -18.28 -24.38
CA ASN A 4 -2.87 -17.54 -23.85
C ASN A 4 -2.32 -18.28 -22.63
N ASN A 5 -1.07 -18.71 -22.73
CA ASN A 5 -0.38 -19.56 -21.77
C ASN A 5 0.47 -18.74 -20.78
N ASP A 6 -0.10 -17.67 -20.23
CA ASP A 6 0.61 -16.75 -19.33
C ASP A 6 0.19 -16.94 -17.86
N THR A 7 -0.17 -18.16 -17.47
CA THR A 7 -0.32 -18.50 -16.05
C THR A 7 1.04 -18.88 -15.49
N HIS A 8 1.95 -17.91 -15.39
CA HIS A 8 3.06 -18.01 -14.46
C HIS A 8 2.48 -17.93 -13.05
N TYR A 9 2.26 -19.10 -12.44
CA TYR A 9 2.08 -19.20 -11.00
C TYR A 9 3.29 -18.52 -10.36
N ILE A 10 3.09 -17.28 -9.88
CA ILE A 10 4.03 -16.66 -8.95
C ILE A 10 4.01 -17.56 -7.72
N GLN A 11 5.01 -18.43 -7.61
CA GLN A 11 5.29 -19.08 -6.36
C GLN A 11 5.56 -17.93 -5.39
N GLU A 12 4.65 -17.68 -4.43
CA GLU A 12 4.87 -16.70 -3.37
C GLU A 12 6.25 -16.99 -2.76
N VAL A 13 7.25 -16.20 -3.12
CA VAL A 13 8.58 -16.31 -2.51
C VAL A 13 8.46 -15.67 -1.14
N SER A 14 7.90 -16.41 -0.19
CA SER A 14 7.86 -16.01 1.20
C SER A 14 9.28 -16.09 1.77
N MET A 15 9.86 -14.93 2.07
CA MET A 15 11.16 -14.86 2.72
C MET A 15 11.03 -15.12 4.22
N ARG A 16 11.75 -16.13 4.71
CA ARG A 16 11.93 -16.36 6.15
C ARG A 16 13.06 -15.47 6.64
N THR A 17 12.75 -14.45 7.43
CA THR A 17 13.73 -13.52 8.00
C THR A 17 13.75 -13.65 9.52
N ASN A 18 14.95 -13.64 10.12
CA ASN A 18 15.12 -13.54 11.56
C ASN A 18 15.47 -12.11 11.93
N ILE A 19 14.58 -11.42 12.64
CA ILE A 19 14.73 -10.03 13.09
C ILE A 19 14.30 -9.91 14.54
N VAL A 20 15.03 -9.09 15.29
CA VAL A 20 14.66 -8.72 16.66
C VAL A 20 13.73 -7.52 16.58
N ILE A 21 12.52 -7.66 17.12
CA ILE A 21 11.52 -6.60 17.22
C ILE A 21 11.24 -6.39 18.71
N ASP A 22 11.07 -5.13 19.11
CA ASP A 22 10.62 -4.79 20.46
C ASP A 22 9.26 -5.45 20.77
N ASP A 23 9.18 -6.14 21.91
CA ASP A 23 7.98 -6.91 22.25
C ASP A 23 6.80 -6.03 22.66
N GLN A 24 7.04 -4.85 23.25
CA GLN A 24 5.97 -3.91 23.59
C GLN A 24 5.35 -3.35 22.31
N LEU A 25 6.19 -2.94 21.35
CA LEU A 25 5.76 -2.48 20.04
C LEU A 25 4.92 -3.54 19.30
N MET A 26 5.38 -4.79 19.28
CA MET A 26 4.64 -5.87 18.62
C MET A 26 3.31 -6.17 19.33
N SER A 27 3.30 -6.14 20.67
CA SER A 27 2.08 -6.35 21.45
C SER A 27 1.05 -5.25 21.18
N GLU A 28 1.47 -3.98 21.19
CA GLU A 28 0.61 -2.85 20.89
C GLU A 28 0.08 -2.93 19.45
N ALA A 29 0.95 -3.24 18.49
CA ALA A 29 0.56 -3.41 17.10
C ALA A 29 -0.54 -4.47 16.94
N LEU A 30 -0.38 -5.66 17.56
CA LEU A 30 -1.39 -6.72 17.51
C LEU A 30 -2.70 -6.31 18.20
N GLN A 31 -2.62 -5.61 19.33
CA GLN A 31 -3.79 -5.17 20.08
C GLN A 31 -4.61 -4.13 19.30
N VAL A 32 -3.94 -3.12 18.73
CA VAL A 32 -4.60 -2.03 18.01
C VAL A 32 -5.09 -2.47 16.64
N SER A 33 -4.35 -3.34 15.95
CA SER A 33 -4.74 -3.82 14.61
C SER A 33 -5.73 -4.98 14.64
N GLY A 34 -5.80 -5.74 15.74
CA GLY A 34 -6.59 -6.96 15.86
C GLY A 34 -6.01 -8.17 15.09
N TYR A 35 -4.75 -8.12 14.66
CA TYR A 35 -4.11 -9.25 13.97
C TYR A 35 -3.79 -10.39 14.93
N LYS A 36 -3.86 -11.62 14.42
CA LYS A 36 -3.64 -12.84 15.24
C LYS A 36 -2.18 -13.21 15.32
N THR A 37 -1.38 -12.85 14.31
CA THR A 37 0.01 -13.28 14.21
C THR A 37 0.98 -12.13 14.00
N LYS A 38 2.21 -12.28 14.53
CA LYS A 38 3.32 -11.34 14.27
C LYS A 38 3.59 -11.19 12.77
N LYS A 39 3.41 -12.24 11.97
CA LYS A 39 3.59 -12.21 10.50
C LYS A 39 2.61 -11.25 9.84
N GLU A 40 1.32 -11.37 10.15
CA GLU A 40 0.27 -10.51 9.58
C GLU A 40 0.51 -9.05 9.93
N ALA A 41 0.81 -8.76 11.20
CA ALA A 41 1.11 -7.41 11.65
C ALA A 41 2.31 -6.77 10.93
N VAL A 42 3.38 -7.55 10.72
CA VAL A 42 4.57 -7.07 9.99
C VAL A 42 4.24 -6.86 8.52
N GLU A 43 3.56 -7.80 7.87
CA GLU A 43 3.21 -7.69 6.44
C GLU A 43 2.31 -6.48 6.16
N GLU A 44 1.26 -6.29 6.96
CA GLU A 44 0.34 -5.16 6.81
C GLU A 44 1.02 -3.84 7.18
N GLY A 45 1.90 -3.83 8.18
CA GLY A 45 2.73 -2.67 8.50
C GLY A 45 3.64 -2.23 7.35
N LEU A 46 4.26 -3.19 6.65
CA LEU A 46 5.09 -2.92 5.47
C LEU A 46 4.25 -2.38 4.30
N LYS A 47 3.08 -2.97 4.03
CA LYS A 47 2.15 -2.48 3.00
C LYS A 47 1.71 -1.05 3.29
N LEU A 48 1.36 -0.74 4.54
CA LEU A 48 0.96 0.59 4.97
C LEU A 48 2.09 1.61 4.77
N LEU A 49 3.33 1.26 5.16
CA LEU A 49 4.49 2.11 4.94
C LEU A 49 4.67 2.47 3.46
N ILE A 50 4.58 1.47 2.57
CA ILE A 50 4.68 1.68 1.13
C ILE A 50 3.55 2.59 0.62
N ALA A 51 2.31 2.33 1.03
CA ALA A 51 1.15 3.12 0.64
C ALA A 51 1.31 4.58 1.06
N MET A 52 1.73 4.84 2.30
CA MET A 52 1.98 6.19 2.82
C MET A 52 3.05 6.93 2.02
N ARG A 53 4.14 6.25 1.65
CA ARG A 53 5.23 6.84 0.85
C ARG A 53 4.78 7.13 -0.59
N LYS A 54 4.04 6.23 -1.22
CA LYS A 54 3.45 6.46 -2.56
C LYS A 54 2.52 7.68 -2.55
N GLN A 55 1.65 7.81 -1.54
CA GLN A 55 0.78 8.97 -1.39
C GLN A 55 1.56 10.27 -1.12
N ALA A 56 2.65 10.22 -0.35
CA ALA A 56 3.51 11.37 -0.12
C ALA A 56 4.12 11.90 -1.43
N LYS A 57 4.59 11.00 -2.31
CA LYS A 57 5.10 11.37 -3.63
C LYS A 57 4.05 12.06 -4.50
N ILE A 58 2.79 11.61 -4.44
CA ILE A 58 1.68 12.29 -5.14
C ILE A 58 1.43 13.69 -4.53
N ARG A 59 1.55 13.84 -3.21
CA ARG A 59 1.42 15.15 -2.55
C ARG A 59 2.53 16.12 -2.96
N GLU A 60 3.76 15.65 -3.18
CA GLU A 60 4.87 16.47 -3.71
C GLU A 60 4.65 16.94 -5.15
N MET A 61 3.75 16.29 -5.90
CA MET A 61 3.33 16.70 -7.23
C MET A 61 2.17 17.69 -7.22
N ARG A 62 1.49 17.93 -6.07
CA ARG A 62 0.49 18.99 -5.94
C ARG A 62 1.18 20.35 -6.13
N GLY A 63 0.65 21.16 -7.05
CA GLY A 63 1.22 22.47 -7.42
C GLY A 63 2.28 22.44 -8.52
N LYS A 64 2.75 21.25 -8.94
CA LYS A 64 3.65 21.08 -10.10
C LYS A 64 2.92 20.60 -11.36
N LEU A 65 1.75 19.99 -11.20
CA LEU A 65 0.88 19.67 -12.31
C LEU A 65 0.05 20.91 -12.66
N SER A 66 0.33 21.53 -13.81
CA SER A 66 -0.56 22.49 -14.43
C SER A 66 -1.85 21.78 -14.79
N TRP A 67 -2.90 22.05 -14.02
CA TRP A 67 -4.22 21.55 -14.31
C TRP A 67 -4.75 22.29 -15.56
N GLU A 68 -4.78 21.61 -16.70
CA GLU A 68 -5.46 22.10 -17.91
C GLU A 68 -6.92 21.65 -17.89
N GLY A 69 -7.79 22.54 -17.42
CA GLY A 69 -9.23 22.42 -17.49
C GLY A 69 -9.87 23.78 -17.19
N ASN A 70 -11.16 23.94 -17.45
CA ASN A 70 -11.91 25.12 -17.02
C ASN A 70 -12.90 24.68 -15.91
N LEU A 71 -12.65 25.11 -14.67
CA LEU A 71 -13.40 24.67 -13.48
C LEU A 71 -14.86 25.13 -13.54
N ASP A 72 -15.12 26.23 -14.25
CA ASP A 72 -16.46 26.81 -14.38
C ASP A 72 -17.32 26.01 -15.37
N ALA A 73 -16.72 25.44 -16.41
CA ALA A 73 -17.42 24.60 -17.38
C ALA A 73 -17.94 23.29 -16.75
N MET A 74 -17.21 22.74 -15.77
CA MET A 74 -17.60 21.52 -15.06
C MET A 74 -18.72 21.74 -14.02
N ARG A 75 -18.97 22.98 -13.62
CA ARG A 75 -19.97 23.34 -12.61
C ARG A 75 -21.32 23.75 -13.17
N THR A 76 -21.40 23.95 -14.49
CA THR A 76 -22.59 24.52 -15.15
C THR A 76 -23.57 23.47 -15.68
N SER A 77 -23.32 22.17 -15.49
CA SER A 77 -24.34 21.13 -15.73
C SER A 77 -25.13 20.83 -14.45
N LEU A 78 -25.98 21.77 -14.05
CA LEU A 78 -27.06 21.56 -13.08
C LEU A 78 -28.38 21.99 -13.71
#